data_AF-A0A7W3PIJ3-F1
#
_entry.id   AF-A0A7W3PIJ3-F1
#
_cell.length_a   1.000
_cell.length_b   1.000
_cell.length_c   1.000
_cell.angle_alpha   90.00
_cell.angle_beta   90.00
_cell.angle_gamma   90.00
#
_symmetry.space_group_name_H-M   'P 1'
#
loop_
_entity.id
_entity.type
_entity.pdbx_description
1 polymer ?
#
loop_
_entity_poly.entity_id
_entity_poly.type
_entity_poly.pdbx_seq_one_letter_code
_entity_poly.pdbx_strand_id
1 'polypeptide(L)'
;MTSIDELVFAAGGLLHKRDLVAHGATDRHLTVAVRSRRVRRPRRGWYSTWPPDDPRFVAVAVGGRLTGASALRQWGAWSWHEPPITVSVPETASRLRRRRGVRVVWDPRELSQRGTTWSVDPRDALARAVTETESLEDAVILVDWARAVGLVADDTDAAEVLSRRRADAAGLVAWSDVGVDSILESAAGTRLRLRGHHIERQVPVGPGGHRIDMLVGGVVGLETDGREHHEHRFEKDRGKDARIALEGLVPFRASSSMVREEWPLVLAVVDALTATAGGPRILPRVENSGRPRVLGPRGRRKWRLSVLRRRKVQELSPGAV
;
A
#
# COMPACT_ATOMS: atom_id res chain seq x y z
N MET A 1 -0.39 37.02 -20.77
CA MET A 1 -1.65 36.25 -20.66
C MET A 1 -1.28 34.81 -20.40
N THR A 2 -1.75 34.24 -19.29
CA THR A 2 -1.55 32.83 -18.96
C THR A 2 -2.23 31.96 -20.02
N SER A 3 -1.52 30.98 -20.57
CA SER A 3 -2.08 30.06 -21.57
C SER A 3 -3.09 29.10 -20.93
N ILE A 4 -3.93 28.45 -21.75
CA ILE A 4 -4.88 27.45 -21.22
C ILE A 4 -4.15 26.25 -20.61
N ASP A 5 -3.06 25.81 -21.24
CA ASP A 5 -2.22 24.72 -20.72
C ASP A 5 -1.53 25.09 -19.41
N GLU A 6 -1.06 26.33 -19.25
CA GLU A 6 -0.51 26.81 -17.97
C GLU A 6 -1.57 26.80 -16.87
N LEU A 7 -2.79 27.29 -17.14
CA LEU A 7 -3.90 27.25 -16.18
C LEU A 7 -4.26 25.81 -15.79
N VAL A 8 -4.37 24.92 -16.77
CA VAL A 8 -4.69 23.50 -16.53
C VAL A 8 -3.56 22.82 -15.76
N PHE A 9 -2.30 23.09 -16.10
CA PHE A 9 -1.13 22.52 -15.42
C PHE A 9 -1.04 23.00 -13.97
N ALA A 10 -1.20 24.30 -13.73
CA ALA A 10 -1.19 24.89 -12.39
C ALA A 10 -2.30 24.33 -11.48
N ALA A 11 -3.45 23.97 -12.05
CA ALA A 11 -4.55 23.32 -11.34
C ALA A 11 -4.37 21.80 -11.14
N GLY A 12 -3.17 21.26 -11.38
CA GLY A 12 -2.87 19.83 -11.22
C GLY A 12 -3.15 18.97 -12.47
N GLY A 13 -3.36 19.61 -13.63
CA GLY A 13 -3.44 18.94 -14.93
C GLY A 13 -4.85 18.64 -15.44
N LEU A 14 -5.90 19.13 -14.79
CA LEU A 14 -7.30 18.96 -15.21
C LEU A 14 -8.17 20.15 -14.75
N LEU A 15 -8.92 20.75 -15.68
CA LEU A 15 -9.92 21.78 -15.36
C LEU A 15 -11.22 21.61 -16.14
N HIS A 16 -12.32 22.08 -15.55
CA HIS A 16 -13.58 22.21 -16.25
C HIS A 16 -13.64 23.53 -17.05
N LYS A 17 -14.42 23.54 -18.15
CA LYS A 17 -14.65 24.74 -18.98
C LYS A 17 -15.11 25.92 -18.13
N ARG A 18 -15.98 25.68 -17.15
CA ARG A 18 -16.51 26.72 -16.26
C ARG A 18 -15.38 27.46 -15.53
N ASP A 19 -14.41 26.71 -15.02
CA ASP A 19 -13.31 27.27 -14.24
C ASP A 19 -12.32 28.01 -15.15
N LEU A 20 -12.06 27.49 -16.36
CA LEU A 20 -11.28 28.19 -17.37
C LEU A 20 -11.94 29.52 -17.80
N VAL A 21 -13.26 29.52 -17.99
CA VAL A 21 -14.03 30.74 -18.31
C VAL A 21 -13.97 31.75 -17.17
N ALA A 22 -13.99 31.31 -15.91
CA ALA A 22 -13.79 32.19 -14.76
C ALA A 22 -12.41 32.85 -14.73
N HIS A 23 -11.40 32.24 -15.37
CA HIS A 23 -10.06 32.81 -15.60
C HIS A 23 -9.97 33.60 -16.93
N GLY A 24 -11.10 33.95 -17.55
CA GLY A 24 -11.15 34.74 -18.79
C GLY A 24 -10.94 33.94 -20.09
N ALA A 25 -10.96 32.61 -20.05
CA ALA A 25 -10.85 31.80 -21.27
C ALA A 25 -12.12 31.93 -22.15
N THR A 26 -11.92 32.17 -23.44
CA THR A 26 -12.99 32.13 -24.46
C THR A 26 -13.00 30.79 -25.19
N ASP A 27 -14.10 30.49 -25.90
CA ASP A 27 -14.17 29.29 -26.75
C ASP A 27 -13.09 29.28 -27.85
N ARG A 28 -12.65 30.45 -28.31
CA ARG A 28 -11.51 30.59 -29.22
C ARG A 28 -10.21 30.13 -28.56
N HIS A 29 -9.93 30.55 -27.33
CA HIS A 29 -8.74 30.11 -26.58
C HIS A 29 -8.73 28.59 -26.41
N LEU A 30 -9.86 28.01 -25.98
CA LEU A 30 -10.00 26.57 -25.79
C LEU A 30 -9.81 25.78 -27.10
N THR A 31 -10.38 26.28 -28.20
CA THR A 31 -10.25 25.66 -29.52
C THR A 31 -8.80 25.67 -30.00
N VAL A 32 -8.10 26.80 -29.85
CA VAL A 32 -6.67 26.92 -30.20
C VAL A 32 -5.82 25.97 -29.36
N ALA A 33 -6.05 25.92 -28.05
CA ALA A 33 -5.28 25.07 -27.14
C ALA A 33 -5.44 23.57 -27.47
N VAL A 34 -6.65 23.14 -27.83
CA VAL A 34 -6.91 21.74 -28.27
C VAL A 34 -6.31 21.47 -29.65
N ARG A 35 -6.48 22.37 -30.63
CA ARG A 35 -5.93 22.19 -31.99
C ARG A 35 -4.40 22.13 -31.99
N SER A 36 -3.76 22.93 -31.14
CA SER A 36 -2.31 22.91 -30.94
C SER A 36 -1.81 21.76 -30.06
N ARG A 37 -2.69 20.86 -29.59
CA ARG A 37 -2.39 19.71 -28.72
C ARG A 37 -1.74 20.06 -27.37
N ARG A 38 -1.76 21.33 -26.98
CA ARG A 38 -1.28 21.80 -25.66
C ARG A 38 -2.17 21.31 -24.52
N VAL A 39 -3.47 21.19 -24.79
CA VAL A 39 -4.42 20.49 -23.92
C VAL A 39 -5.22 19.46 -24.70
N ARG A 40 -5.71 18.46 -23.99
CA ARG A 40 -6.56 17.39 -24.51
C ARG A 40 -7.91 17.41 -23.81
N ARG A 41 -8.91 16.85 -24.48
CA ARG A 41 -10.29 16.81 -23.98
C ARG A 41 -10.70 15.39 -23.61
N PRO A 42 -10.55 14.95 -22.34
CA PRO A 42 -10.98 13.60 -21.93
C PRO A 42 -12.48 13.39 -22.13
N ARG A 43 -13.30 14.40 -21.82
CA ARG A 43 -14.75 14.40 -22.07
C ARG A 43 -15.29 15.81 -22.27
N ARG A 44 -16.56 15.92 -22.68
CA ARG A 44 -17.22 17.23 -22.86
C ARG A 44 -17.08 18.06 -21.58
N GLY A 45 -16.63 19.30 -21.76
CA GLY A 45 -16.40 20.26 -20.67
C GLY A 45 -15.07 20.13 -19.91
N TRP A 46 -14.27 19.08 -20.11
CA TRP A 46 -13.02 18.88 -19.37
C TRP A 46 -11.78 19.04 -20.26
N TYR A 47 -10.76 19.71 -19.75
CA TYR A 47 -9.48 19.96 -20.42
C TYR A 47 -8.34 19.50 -19.53
N SER A 48 -7.36 18.81 -20.11
CA SER A 48 -6.27 18.18 -19.37
C SER A 48 -4.95 18.29 -20.12
N THR A 49 -3.85 18.45 -19.40
CA THR A 49 -2.48 18.36 -19.94
C THR A 49 -1.93 16.94 -19.90
N TRP A 50 -2.62 16.00 -19.24
CA TRP A 50 -2.19 14.62 -19.15
C TRP A 50 -2.17 13.90 -20.51
N PRO A 51 -1.26 12.92 -20.69
CA PRO A 51 -1.30 11.99 -21.81
C PRO A 51 -2.62 11.18 -21.88
N PRO A 52 -3.09 10.75 -23.07
CA PRO A 52 -4.34 10.00 -23.23
C PRO A 52 -4.39 8.62 -22.54
N ASP A 53 -3.22 8.07 -22.25
CA ASP A 53 -2.93 6.80 -21.60
C ASP A 53 -2.71 6.95 -20.08
N ASP A 54 -2.58 8.18 -19.57
CA ASP A 54 -2.53 8.45 -18.13
C ASP A 54 -3.82 7.95 -17.45
N PRO A 55 -3.74 7.12 -16.39
CA PRO A 55 -4.91 6.58 -15.71
C PRO A 55 -5.91 7.65 -15.27
N ARG A 56 -5.45 8.84 -14.88
CA ARG A 56 -6.29 9.96 -14.45
C ARG A 56 -7.08 10.52 -15.63
N PHE A 57 -6.44 10.65 -16.80
CA PHE A 57 -7.12 11.02 -18.04
C PHE A 57 -8.17 9.99 -18.42
N VAL A 58 -7.81 8.70 -18.36
CA VAL A 58 -8.69 7.57 -18.70
C VAL A 58 -9.94 7.55 -17.82
N ALA A 59 -9.80 7.73 -16.51
CA ALA A 59 -10.93 7.75 -15.58
C ALA A 59 -11.95 8.84 -15.91
N VAL A 60 -11.46 10.07 -16.12
CA VAL A 60 -12.31 11.20 -16.52
C VAL A 60 -12.93 10.93 -17.89
N ALA A 61 -12.18 10.36 -18.84
CA ALA A 61 -12.70 10.03 -20.16
C ALA A 61 -13.83 9.00 -20.10
N VAL A 62 -13.73 7.96 -19.26
CA VAL A 62 -14.81 6.98 -19.01
C VAL A 62 -16.04 7.67 -18.40
N GLY A 63 -15.80 8.68 -17.57
CA GLY A 63 -16.83 9.49 -16.90
C GLY A 63 -16.93 9.23 -15.41
N GLY A 64 -15.92 8.58 -14.82
CA GLY A 64 -15.84 8.27 -13.40
C GLY A 64 -14.53 8.75 -12.78
N ARG A 65 -14.13 8.08 -11.71
CA ARG A 65 -12.92 8.36 -10.93
C ARG A 65 -12.10 7.09 -10.74
N LEU A 66 -10.77 7.18 -10.70
CA LEU A 66 -9.93 6.07 -10.30
C LEU A 66 -10.31 5.57 -8.90
N THR A 67 -10.19 4.27 -8.67
CA THR A 67 -10.41 3.64 -7.37
C THR A 67 -9.49 2.44 -7.16
N GLY A 68 -9.49 1.87 -5.95
CA GLY A 68 -8.68 0.71 -5.61
C GLY A 68 -7.19 0.97 -5.77
N ALA A 69 -6.44 -0.09 -6.08
CA ALA A 69 -5.00 0.00 -6.30
C ALA A 69 -4.62 0.98 -7.43
N SER A 70 -5.47 1.13 -8.44
CA SER A 70 -5.23 2.06 -9.55
C SER A 70 -5.24 3.53 -9.10
N ALA A 71 -6.15 3.90 -8.19
CA ALA A 71 -6.12 5.21 -7.55
C ALA A 71 -4.87 5.35 -6.68
N LEU A 72 -4.65 4.41 -5.75
CA LEU A 72 -3.54 4.49 -4.79
C LEU A 72 -2.16 4.56 -5.46
N ARG A 73 -1.97 3.92 -6.62
CA ARG A 73 -0.75 4.01 -7.41
C ARG A 73 -0.40 5.46 -7.81
N GLN A 74 -1.42 6.30 -8.06
CA GLN A 74 -1.23 7.73 -8.36
C GLN A 74 -0.80 8.54 -7.13
N TRP A 75 -0.98 7.99 -5.93
CA TRP A 75 -0.53 8.55 -4.66
C TRP A 75 0.82 7.98 -4.21
N GLY A 76 1.48 7.17 -5.04
CA GLY A 76 2.77 6.57 -4.71
C GLY A 76 2.68 5.29 -3.88
N ALA A 77 1.52 4.63 -3.84
CA ALA A 77 1.38 3.37 -3.12
C ALA A 77 2.35 2.30 -3.61
N TRP A 78 2.93 1.60 -2.64
CA TRP A 78 3.82 0.47 -2.88
C TRP A 78 3.08 -0.65 -3.60
N SER A 79 3.72 -1.18 -4.64
CA SER A 79 3.24 -2.37 -5.35
C SER A 79 4.35 -3.01 -6.16
N TRP A 80 4.31 -4.34 -6.28
CA TRP A 80 5.22 -5.09 -7.13
C TRP A 80 4.91 -4.98 -8.63
N HIS A 81 3.66 -4.66 -8.95
CA HIS A 81 3.11 -4.69 -10.30
C HIS A 81 2.27 -3.44 -10.55
N GLU A 82 2.11 -3.09 -11.82
CA GLU A 82 1.18 -2.01 -12.18
C GLU A 82 -0.27 -2.52 -12.10
N PRO A 83 -1.14 -1.88 -11.28
CA PRO A 83 -2.52 -2.32 -11.16
C PRO A 83 -3.33 -1.95 -12.40
N PRO A 84 -4.31 -2.78 -12.81
CA PRO A 84 -5.18 -2.46 -13.93
C PRO A 84 -6.02 -1.21 -13.62
N ILE A 85 -6.25 -0.37 -14.64
CA ILE A 85 -7.04 0.85 -14.50
C ILE A 85 -8.46 0.48 -14.06
N THR A 86 -8.84 0.93 -12.85
CA THR A 86 -10.16 0.67 -12.27
C THR A 86 -10.88 1.98 -11.99
N VAL A 87 -12.05 2.15 -12.58
CA VAL A 87 -12.84 3.39 -12.55
C VAL A 87 -14.15 3.15 -11.81
N SER A 88 -14.35 3.86 -10.71
CA SER A 88 -15.63 3.95 -9.99
C SER A 88 -16.57 4.93 -10.67
N VAL A 89 -17.82 4.52 -10.85
CA VAL A 89 -18.93 5.32 -11.36
C VAL A 89 -20.15 5.15 -10.45
N PRO A 90 -21.09 6.10 -10.41
CA PRO A 90 -22.35 5.92 -9.70
C PRO A 90 -23.13 4.71 -10.22
N GLU A 91 -23.85 4.01 -9.35
CA GLU A 91 -24.72 2.86 -9.72
C GLU A 91 -25.73 3.17 -10.84
N THR A 92 -26.19 4.41 -10.93
CA THR A 92 -27.12 4.87 -11.97
C THR A 92 -26.47 5.18 -13.32
N ALA A 93 -25.14 5.07 -13.44
CA ALA A 93 -24.41 5.44 -14.64
C ALA A 93 -24.50 4.36 -15.74
N SER A 94 -25.11 4.72 -16.87
CA SER A 94 -25.35 3.81 -18.01
C SER A 94 -24.72 4.24 -19.34
N ARG A 95 -24.39 5.53 -19.53
CA ARG A 95 -23.83 6.10 -20.78
C ARG A 95 -22.31 6.33 -20.73
N LEU A 96 -21.57 5.32 -20.30
CA LEU A 96 -20.12 5.39 -20.10
C LEU A 96 -19.36 5.28 -21.42
N ARG A 97 -18.22 5.96 -21.53
CA ARG A 97 -17.30 5.79 -22.66
C ARG A 97 -16.42 4.57 -22.40
N ARG A 98 -16.84 3.39 -22.89
CA ARG A 98 -16.08 2.14 -22.74
C ARG A 98 -14.69 2.29 -23.35
N ARG A 99 -13.68 1.76 -22.65
CA ARG A 99 -12.29 1.67 -23.10
C ARG A 99 -11.76 0.27 -22.82
N ARG A 100 -11.00 -0.29 -23.77
CA ARG A 100 -10.37 -1.61 -23.60
C ARG A 100 -9.37 -1.56 -22.45
N GLY A 101 -9.31 -2.62 -21.65
CA GLY A 101 -8.38 -2.72 -20.52
C GLY A 101 -8.77 -1.90 -19.28
N VAL A 102 -9.93 -1.23 -19.29
CA VAL A 102 -10.44 -0.49 -18.12
C VAL A 102 -11.53 -1.28 -17.43
N ARG A 103 -11.33 -1.57 -16.14
CA ARG A 103 -12.35 -2.15 -15.28
C ARG A 103 -13.24 -1.05 -14.74
N VAL A 104 -14.55 -1.14 -14.96
CA VAL A 104 -15.53 -0.23 -14.37
C VAL A 104 -16.20 -0.92 -13.19
N VAL A 105 -16.37 -0.18 -12.09
CA VAL A 105 -17.08 -0.61 -10.90
C VAL A 105 -18.16 0.40 -10.55
N TRP A 106 -19.33 -0.09 -10.18
CA TRP A 106 -20.47 0.74 -9.81
C TRP A 106 -20.54 0.81 -8.29
N ASP A 107 -20.59 2.02 -7.77
CA ASP A 107 -20.62 2.31 -6.34
C ASP A 107 -21.74 3.30 -6.02
N PRO A 108 -22.22 3.32 -4.76
CA PRO A 108 -23.11 4.37 -4.28
C PRO A 108 -22.58 5.76 -4.62
N ARG A 109 -23.49 6.69 -4.86
CA ARG A 109 -23.16 8.04 -5.33
C ARG A 109 -22.22 8.76 -4.35
N GLU A 110 -22.44 8.54 -3.06
CA GLU A 110 -21.70 9.14 -1.95
C GLU A 110 -20.23 8.72 -2.00
N LEU A 111 -19.95 7.44 -2.27
CA LEU A 111 -18.60 6.90 -2.37
C LEU A 111 -17.94 7.28 -3.70
N SER A 112 -18.66 7.13 -4.81
CA SER A 112 -18.13 7.44 -6.16
C SER A 112 -17.90 8.94 -6.39
N GLN A 113 -18.42 9.82 -5.54
CA GLN A 113 -18.24 11.27 -5.63
C GLN A 113 -17.33 11.88 -4.57
N ARG A 114 -16.99 11.15 -3.50
CA ARG A 114 -15.99 11.59 -2.52
C ARG A 114 -14.60 11.59 -3.16
N GLY A 115 -13.75 12.54 -2.78
CA GLY A 115 -12.39 12.69 -3.30
C GLY A 115 -12.27 13.81 -4.34
N THR A 116 -11.35 13.64 -5.29
CA THR A 116 -11.05 14.65 -6.31
C THR A 116 -11.92 14.47 -7.55
N THR A 117 -11.71 15.26 -8.60
CA THR A 117 -12.40 15.06 -9.88
C THR A 117 -12.05 13.73 -10.55
N TRP A 118 -10.83 13.22 -10.34
CA TRP A 118 -10.29 12.08 -11.10
C TRP A 118 -10.04 10.85 -10.24
N SER A 119 -10.08 10.94 -8.91
CA SER A 119 -9.92 9.81 -7.98
C SER A 119 -10.98 9.86 -6.90
N VAL A 120 -11.47 8.68 -6.47
CA VAL A 120 -12.22 8.58 -5.23
C VAL A 120 -11.32 8.96 -4.04
N ASP A 121 -11.94 9.15 -2.88
CA ASP A 121 -11.21 9.32 -1.61
C ASP A 121 -10.16 8.23 -1.40
N PRO A 122 -8.90 8.56 -1.06
CA PRO A 122 -7.85 7.56 -0.92
C PRO A 122 -8.15 6.49 0.15
N ARG A 123 -8.91 6.82 1.21
CA ARG A 123 -9.31 5.84 2.23
C ARG A 123 -10.34 4.85 1.68
N ASP A 124 -11.27 5.32 0.84
CA ASP A 124 -12.22 4.44 0.15
C ASP A 124 -11.55 3.60 -0.95
N ALA A 125 -10.52 4.15 -1.61
CA ALA A 125 -9.67 3.42 -2.53
C ALA A 125 -8.88 2.32 -1.80
N LEU A 126 -8.31 2.61 -0.63
CA LEU A 126 -7.62 1.63 0.22
C LEU A 126 -8.55 0.48 0.63
N ALA A 127 -9.74 0.80 1.14
CA ALA A 127 -10.73 -0.19 1.53
C ALA A 127 -11.10 -1.14 0.38
N ARG A 128 -11.18 -0.63 -0.86
CA ARG A 128 -11.37 -1.47 -2.05
C ARG A 128 -10.11 -2.29 -2.34
N ALA A 129 -8.95 -1.63 -2.44
CA ALA A 129 -7.70 -2.20 -2.89
C ALA A 129 -7.34 -3.46 -2.09
N VAL A 130 -7.34 -3.35 -0.76
CA VAL A 130 -6.99 -4.48 0.12
C VAL A 130 -7.92 -5.68 -0.09
N THR A 131 -9.21 -5.46 -0.35
CA THR A 131 -10.15 -6.58 -0.54
C THR A 131 -10.03 -7.27 -1.90
N GLU A 132 -9.44 -6.60 -2.89
CA GLU A 132 -9.35 -7.02 -4.29
C GLU A 132 -7.94 -7.46 -4.70
N THR A 133 -6.93 -7.33 -3.84
CA THR A 133 -5.59 -7.87 -4.11
C THR A 133 -5.58 -9.39 -4.20
N GLU A 134 -4.62 -9.93 -4.95
CA GLU A 134 -4.47 -11.37 -5.15
C GLU A 134 -3.91 -12.08 -3.90
N SER A 135 -3.11 -11.38 -3.09
CA SER A 135 -2.46 -11.93 -1.91
C SER A 135 -2.68 -11.10 -0.64
N LEU A 136 -2.54 -11.76 0.52
CA LEU A 136 -2.49 -11.08 1.82
C LEU A 136 -1.30 -10.11 1.89
N GLU A 137 -0.16 -10.50 1.33
CA GLU A 137 1.04 -9.67 1.30
C GLU A 137 0.80 -8.34 0.60
N ASP A 138 0.23 -8.35 -0.61
CA ASP A 138 -0.11 -7.12 -1.33
C ASP A 138 -1.06 -6.23 -0.51
N ALA A 139 -1.97 -6.85 0.26
CA ALA A 139 -2.87 -6.09 1.12
C ALA A 139 -2.13 -5.47 2.32
N VAL A 140 -1.23 -6.21 2.98
CA VAL A 140 -0.42 -5.70 4.08
C VAL A 140 0.50 -4.58 3.60
N ILE A 141 1.14 -4.73 2.44
CA ILE A 141 1.95 -3.69 1.78
C ILE A 141 1.17 -2.38 1.61
N LEU A 142 -0.09 -2.46 1.17
CA LEU A 142 -0.93 -1.28 1.01
C LEU A 142 -1.30 -0.63 2.35
N VAL A 143 -1.49 -1.43 3.41
CA VAL A 143 -1.78 -0.90 4.76
C VAL A 143 -0.53 -0.26 5.38
N ASP A 144 0.63 -0.90 5.28
CA ASP A 144 1.90 -0.35 5.76
C ASP A 144 2.23 0.95 5.03
N TRP A 145 2.07 1.00 3.70
CA TRP A 145 2.18 2.24 2.93
C TRP A 145 1.22 3.33 3.44
N ALA A 146 -0.06 2.97 3.66
CA ALA A 146 -1.07 3.91 4.13
C ALA A 146 -0.72 4.50 5.51
N ARG A 147 -0.11 3.71 6.41
CA ARG A 147 0.40 4.21 7.68
C ARG A 147 1.61 5.11 7.48
N ALA A 148 2.58 4.69 6.66
CA ALA A 148 3.82 5.44 6.41
C ALA A 148 3.56 6.85 5.87
N VAL A 149 2.54 7.01 5.02
CA VAL A 149 2.13 8.33 4.47
C VAL A 149 1.08 9.07 5.33
N GLY A 150 0.69 8.52 6.48
CA GLY A 150 -0.31 9.11 7.36
C GLY A 150 -1.75 9.12 6.83
N LEU A 151 -2.06 8.26 5.84
CA LEU A 151 -3.42 8.10 5.32
C LEU A 151 -4.38 7.50 6.36
N VAL A 152 -3.84 6.68 7.27
CA VAL A 152 -4.52 6.19 8.46
C VAL A 152 -3.69 6.56 9.70
N ALA A 153 -4.35 7.09 10.73
CA ALA A 153 -3.67 7.69 11.88
C ALA A 153 -3.21 6.67 12.92
N ASP A 154 -4.07 5.72 13.26
CA ASP A 154 -3.83 4.69 14.26
C ASP A 154 -4.58 3.38 13.91
N ASP A 155 -4.49 2.38 14.79
CA ASP A 155 -5.11 1.08 14.60
C ASP A 155 -6.65 1.12 14.54
N THR A 156 -7.27 2.06 15.26
CA THR A 156 -8.73 2.24 15.26
C THR A 156 -9.17 2.85 13.94
N ASP A 157 -8.49 3.92 13.53
CA ASP A 157 -8.72 4.61 12.26
C ASP A 157 -8.49 3.66 11.07
N ALA A 158 -7.40 2.88 11.10
CA ALA A 158 -7.11 1.87 10.10
C ALA A 158 -8.20 0.78 10.06
N ALA A 159 -8.60 0.23 11.21
CA ALA A 159 -9.64 -0.79 11.27
C ALA A 159 -10.98 -0.29 10.68
N GLU A 160 -11.36 0.96 10.99
CA GLU A 160 -12.57 1.58 10.43
C GLU A 160 -12.48 1.60 8.90
N VAL A 161 -11.40 2.16 8.34
CA VAL A 161 -11.21 2.27 6.89
C VAL A 161 -11.24 0.91 6.21
N LEU A 162 -10.44 -0.03 6.71
CA LEU A 162 -10.28 -1.34 6.10
C LEU A 162 -11.58 -2.15 6.12
N SER A 163 -12.42 -1.94 7.14
CA SER A 163 -13.71 -2.63 7.27
C SER A 163 -14.81 -2.13 6.33
N ARG A 164 -14.68 -0.94 5.70
CA ARG A 164 -15.73 -0.27 4.89
C ARG A 164 -16.30 -1.13 3.76
N ARG A 165 -15.51 -2.08 3.24
CA ARG A 165 -15.94 -3.02 2.19
C ARG A 165 -16.25 -4.41 2.75
N ARG A 166 -15.39 -4.91 3.64
CA ARG A 166 -15.48 -6.25 4.23
C ARG A 166 -14.95 -6.22 5.65
N ALA A 167 -15.79 -6.63 6.61
CA ALA A 167 -15.46 -6.56 8.04
C ALA A 167 -14.17 -7.32 8.41
N ASP A 168 -13.86 -8.44 7.74
CA ASP A 168 -12.65 -9.22 8.03
C ASP A 168 -11.35 -8.50 7.66
N ALA A 169 -11.38 -7.51 6.77
CA ALA A 169 -10.21 -6.75 6.38
C ALA A 169 -9.67 -5.84 7.52
N ALA A 170 -10.48 -5.53 8.54
CA ALA A 170 -9.98 -4.89 9.76
C ALA A 170 -8.88 -5.71 10.45
N GLY A 171 -8.87 -7.04 10.25
CA GLY A 171 -7.83 -7.92 10.79
C GLY A 171 -6.44 -7.66 10.22
N LEU A 172 -6.31 -6.93 9.09
CA LEU A 172 -5.02 -6.52 8.54
C LEU A 172 -4.22 -5.61 9.48
N VAL A 173 -4.90 -4.91 10.39
CA VAL A 173 -4.23 -4.09 11.43
C VAL A 173 -3.22 -4.90 12.21
N ALA A 174 -3.52 -6.17 12.55
CA ALA A 174 -2.61 -7.05 13.28
C ALA A 174 -1.46 -7.62 12.42
N TRP A 175 -1.55 -7.48 11.09
CA TRP A 175 -0.53 -7.92 10.15
C TRP A 175 0.41 -6.80 9.72
N SER A 176 -0.08 -5.57 9.76
CA SER A 176 0.64 -4.32 9.47
C SER A 176 1.38 -3.80 10.70
N ASP A 177 2.44 -3.03 10.50
CA ASP A 177 3.19 -2.42 11.60
C ASP A 177 3.50 -0.95 11.35
N VAL A 178 3.81 -0.25 12.45
CA VAL A 178 4.33 1.11 12.41
C VAL A 178 5.84 1.07 12.16
N GLY A 179 6.37 2.06 11.42
CA GLY A 179 7.81 2.17 11.14
C GLY A 179 8.33 1.19 10.10
N VAL A 180 7.45 0.75 9.20
CA VAL A 180 7.83 0.10 7.94
C VAL A 180 8.03 1.21 6.92
N ASP A 181 9.22 1.30 6.35
CA ASP A 181 9.59 2.42 5.47
C ASP A 181 9.71 2.01 4.00
N SER A 182 9.62 0.70 3.71
CA SER A 182 9.73 0.18 2.36
C SER A 182 8.84 -1.03 2.07
N ILE A 183 8.55 -1.24 0.79
CA ILE A 183 7.88 -2.46 0.30
C ILE A 183 8.66 -3.73 0.64
N LEU A 184 10.00 -3.66 0.71
CA LEU A 184 10.86 -4.80 1.00
C LEU A 184 10.67 -5.26 2.44
N GLU A 185 10.70 -4.34 3.40
CA GLU A 185 10.46 -4.62 4.81
C GLU A 185 9.04 -5.17 5.06
N SER A 186 8.03 -4.56 4.42
CA SER A 186 6.64 -5.01 4.53
C SER A 186 6.47 -6.44 4.02
N ALA A 187 7.00 -6.73 2.83
CA ALA A 187 6.93 -8.05 2.23
C ALA A 187 7.71 -9.09 3.04
N ALA A 188 8.97 -8.80 3.38
CA ALA A 188 9.82 -9.71 4.15
C ALA A 188 9.20 -10.02 5.52
N GLY A 189 8.73 -9.00 6.23
CA GLY A 189 8.07 -9.17 7.53
C GLY A 189 6.79 -10.01 7.42
N THR A 190 5.97 -9.77 6.40
CA THR A 190 4.75 -10.54 6.16
C THR A 190 5.08 -12.02 5.89
N ARG A 191 6.04 -12.31 5.02
CA ARG A 191 6.41 -13.68 4.65
C ARG A 191 7.06 -14.45 5.79
N LEU A 192 7.95 -13.82 6.57
CA LEU A 192 8.55 -14.41 7.76
C LEU A 192 7.49 -14.76 8.82
N ARG A 193 6.50 -13.89 9.04
CA ARG A 193 5.38 -14.20 9.96
C ARG A 193 4.49 -15.31 9.45
N LEU A 194 4.24 -15.37 8.14
CA LEU A 194 3.52 -16.49 7.52
C LEU A 194 4.28 -17.81 7.71
N ARG A 195 5.62 -17.78 7.69
CA ARG A 195 6.49 -18.92 8.00
C ARG A 195 6.48 -19.33 9.48
N GLY A 196 6.06 -18.44 10.37
CA GLY A 196 5.96 -18.67 11.81
C GLY A 196 7.04 -17.98 12.65
N HIS A 197 7.88 -17.14 12.05
CA HIS A 197 8.88 -16.38 12.78
C HIS A 197 8.26 -15.27 13.64
N HIS A 198 8.84 -15.05 14.81
CA HIS A 198 8.63 -13.82 15.57
C HIS A 198 9.52 -12.72 14.98
N ILE A 199 8.96 -11.51 14.87
CA ILE A 199 9.66 -10.37 14.28
C ILE A 199 9.41 -9.15 15.15
N GLU A 200 10.51 -8.57 15.62
CA GLU A 200 10.55 -7.25 16.23
C GLU A 200 11.15 -6.27 15.21
N ARG A 201 10.66 -5.04 15.16
CA ARG A 201 11.14 -4.04 14.20
C ARG A 201 11.82 -2.87 14.89
N GLN A 202 12.69 -2.20 14.14
CA GLN A 202 13.32 -0.95 14.58
C GLN A 202 14.09 -1.12 15.91
N VAL A 203 14.70 -2.29 16.11
CA VAL A 203 15.37 -2.67 17.36
C VAL A 203 16.69 -1.91 17.49
N PRO A 204 16.90 -1.11 18.55
CA PRO A 204 18.16 -0.38 18.73
C PRO A 204 19.36 -1.33 18.79
N VAL A 205 20.48 -0.92 18.19
CA VAL A 205 21.75 -1.66 18.23
C VAL A 205 22.89 -0.76 18.65
N GLY A 206 23.47 -1.07 19.81
CA GLY A 206 24.58 -0.36 20.40
C GLY A 206 24.31 1.13 20.67
N PRO A 207 25.32 1.84 21.19
CA PRO A 207 25.27 3.29 21.29
C PRO A 207 25.39 3.92 19.89
N GLY A 208 24.58 4.96 19.60
CA GLY A 208 24.67 5.71 18.34
C GLY A 208 23.38 5.79 17.50
N GLY A 209 22.26 5.27 18.01
CA GLY A 209 20.94 5.44 17.38
C GLY A 209 20.70 4.57 16.14
N HIS A 210 21.55 3.58 15.88
CA HIS A 210 21.32 2.58 14.84
C HIS A 210 20.19 1.64 15.25
N ARG A 211 19.41 1.17 14.26
CA ARG A 211 18.27 0.26 14.48
C ARG A 211 18.28 -0.85 13.46
N ILE A 212 18.06 -2.10 13.87
CA ILE A 212 17.80 -3.22 12.98
C ILE A 212 16.40 -3.09 12.40
N ASP A 213 16.26 -3.28 11.08
CA ASP A 213 14.95 -3.23 10.43
C ASP A 213 14.02 -4.32 10.98
N MET A 214 14.49 -5.58 11.00
CA MET A 214 13.77 -6.73 11.56
C MET A 214 14.70 -7.65 12.37
N LEU A 215 14.42 -7.81 13.67
CA LEU A 215 15.01 -8.86 14.49
C LEU A 215 14.13 -10.11 14.43
N VAL A 216 14.65 -11.16 13.82
CA VAL A 216 13.95 -12.43 13.59
C VAL A 216 14.33 -13.43 14.68
N GLY A 217 13.31 -13.94 15.37
CA GLY A 217 13.48 -14.95 16.43
C GLY A 217 14.37 -14.50 17.59
N GLY A 218 14.59 -13.20 17.77
CA GLY A 218 15.49 -12.66 18.79
C GLY A 218 16.99 -12.87 18.50
N VAL A 219 17.37 -13.38 17.32
CA VAL A 219 18.76 -13.77 17.04
C VAL A 219 19.31 -13.30 15.69
N VAL A 220 18.48 -13.18 14.65
CA VAL A 220 18.94 -12.73 13.31
C VAL A 220 18.52 -11.30 13.08
N GLY A 221 19.48 -10.39 12.92
CA GLY A 221 19.22 -9.02 12.48
C GLY A 221 19.14 -8.95 10.96
N LEU A 222 17.92 -8.91 10.43
CA LEU A 222 17.65 -8.84 8.99
C LEU A 222 17.50 -7.38 8.54
N GLU A 223 18.30 -7.02 7.55
CA GLU A 223 18.29 -5.75 6.84
C GLU A 223 17.82 -5.96 5.40
N THR A 224 16.98 -5.07 4.86
CA THR A 224 16.57 -5.15 3.45
C THR A 224 17.02 -3.93 2.66
N ASP A 225 17.87 -4.15 1.66
CA ASP A 225 18.46 -3.07 0.89
C ASP A 225 17.76 -2.83 -0.44
N GLY A 226 17.20 -1.62 -0.59
CA GLY A 226 16.91 -1.04 -1.89
C GLY A 226 18.22 -0.69 -2.60
N ARG A 227 18.37 -1.06 -3.88
CA ARG A 227 19.57 -0.72 -4.67
C ARG A 227 19.72 0.82 -4.80
N GLU A 228 20.57 1.41 -3.99
CA GLU A 228 21.26 2.68 -4.28
C GLU A 228 22.72 2.53 -3.86
N HIS A 229 23.55 2.06 -4.81
CA HIS A 229 24.99 1.94 -4.64
C HIS A 229 25.64 3.33 -4.64
N HIS A 230 25.72 3.94 -3.46
CA HIS A 230 26.71 4.97 -3.18
C HIS A 230 27.77 4.35 -2.26
N GLU A 231 29.06 4.43 -2.63
CA GLU A 231 30.18 3.88 -1.84
C GLU A 231 30.12 4.30 -0.35
N HIS A 232 29.60 5.49 -0.06
CA HIS A 232 29.44 6.02 1.29
C HIS A 232 28.40 5.27 2.15
N ARG A 233 27.39 4.62 1.55
CA ARG A 233 26.45 3.77 2.30
C ARG A 233 27.06 2.43 2.66
N PHE A 234 27.91 1.89 1.80
CA PHE A 234 28.50 0.57 1.96
C PHE A 234 29.33 0.40 3.24
N GLU A 235 30.19 1.38 3.56
CA GLU A 235 30.96 1.36 4.81
C GLU A 235 30.05 1.55 6.04
N LYS A 236 29.01 2.37 5.93
CA LYS A 236 28.02 2.55 7.00
C LYS A 236 27.25 1.26 7.27
N ASP A 237 26.87 0.54 6.21
CA ASP A 237 26.15 -0.73 6.24
C ASP A 237 27.01 -1.81 6.90
N ARG A 238 28.27 -1.94 6.51
CA ARG A 238 29.22 -2.85 7.18
C ARG A 238 29.45 -2.52 8.64
N GLY A 239 29.54 -1.23 8.97
CA GLY A 239 29.59 -0.77 10.34
C GLY A 239 28.34 -1.16 11.13
N LYS A 240 27.15 -1.12 10.52
CA LYS A 240 25.90 -1.59 11.13
C LYS A 240 25.94 -3.10 11.37
N ASP A 241 26.33 -3.88 10.38
CA ASP A 241 26.43 -5.34 10.48
C ASP A 241 27.42 -5.75 11.59
N ALA A 242 28.57 -5.07 11.70
CA ALA A 242 29.53 -5.29 12.78
C ALA A 242 28.94 -4.97 14.17
N ARG A 243 28.15 -3.90 14.31
CA ARG A 243 27.48 -3.60 15.59
C ARG A 243 26.42 -4.64 15.95
N ILE A 244 25.66 -5.13 14.97
CA ILE A 244 24.70 -6.23 15.18
C ILE A 244 25.45 -7.45 15.75
N ALA A 245 26.60 -7.80 15.15
CA ALA A 245 27.44 -8.90 15.62
C ALA A 245 27.99 -8.67 17.04
N LEU A 246 28.38 -7.44 17.39
CA LEU A 246 28.87 -7.09 18.73
C LEU A 246 27.78 -7.23 19.81
N GLU A 247 26.51 -7.03 19.47
CA GLU A 247 25.36 -7.27 20.36
C GLU A 247 25.01 -8.78 20.47
N GLY A 248 25.80 -9.68 19.90
CA GLY A 248 25.57 -11.13 19.92
C GLY A 248 24.49 -11.61 18.96
N LEU A 249 24.07 -10.76 18.01
CA LEU A 249 23.09 -11.08 16.99
C LEU A 249 23.78 -11.46 15.67
N VAL A 250 23.06 -12.17 14.80
CA VAL A 250 23.58 -12.58 13.48
C VAL A 250 23.11 -11.58 12.42
N PRO A 251 24.00 -10.75 11.84
CA PRO A 251 23.62 -9.84 10.76
C PRO A 251 23.33 -10.62 9.47
N PHE A 252 22.23 -10.30 8.81
CA PHE A 252 21.93 -10.78 7.47
C PHE A 252 21.30 -9.66 6.65
N ARG A 253 21.88 -9.38 5.48
CA ARG A 253 21.45 -8.32 4.58
C ARG A 253 20.92 -8.92 3.29
N ALA A 254 19.63 -8.75 3.04
CA ALA A 254 18.97 -9.23 1.84
C ALA A 254 18.84 -8.09 0.82
N SER A 255 19.35 -8.30 -0.39
CA SER A 255 19.17 -7.33 -1.47
C SER A 255 17.71 -7.28 -1.94
N SER A 256 17.32 -6.18 -2.58
CA SER A 256 16.02 -6.06 -3.25
C SER A 256 15.73 -7.21 -4.23
N SER A 257 16.75 -7.72 -4.94
CA SER A 257 16.61 -8.88 -5.84
C SER A 257 16.26 -10.13 -5.05
N MET A 258 16.99 -10.38 -3.95
CA MET A 258 16.75 -11.54 -3.11
C MET A 258 15.34 -11.52 -2.50
N VAL A 259 14.89 -10.37 -2.00
CA VAL A 259 13.54 -10.23 -1.46
C VAL A 259 12.48 -10.39 -2.55
N ARG A 260 12.68 -9.81 -3.73
CA ARG A 260 11.66 -9.83 -4.79
C ARG A 260 11.58 -11.16 -5.53
N GLU A 261 12.72 -11.75 -5.86
CA GLU A 261 12.85 -12.83 -6.85
C GLU A 261 13.35 -14.13 -6.22
N GLU A 262 14.14 -14.06 -5.14
CA GLU A 262 14.80 -15.22 -4.54
C GLU A 262 14.36 -15.46 -3.09
N TRP A 263 13.10 -15.18 -2.79
CA TRP A 263 12.57 -15.31 -1.43
C TRP A 263 12.83 -16.68 -0.77
N PRO A 264 12.69 -17.82 -1.48
CA PRO A 264 13.03 -19.13 -0.89
C PRO A 264 14.45 -19.21 -0.34
N LEU A 265 15.42 -18.54 -0.99
CA LEU A 265 16.80 -18.47 -0.52
C LEU A 265 16.90 -17.62 0.76
N VAL A 266 16.31 -16.41 0.76
CA VAL A 266 16.28 -15.54 1.95
C VAL A 266 15.72 -16.29 3.15
N LEU A 267 14.61 -16.99 2.96
CA LEU A 267 13.96 -17.76 4.00
C LEU A 267 14.84 -18.92 4.50
N ALA A 268 15.47 -19.67 3.60
CA ALA A 268 16.36 -20.77 3.96
C ALA A 268 17.59 -20.26 4.75
N VAL A 269 18.15 -19.11 4.36
CA VAL A 269 19.27 -18.48 5.09
C VAL A 269 18.81 -18.05 6.48
N VAL A 270 17.68 -17.37 6.62
CA VAL A 270 17.15 -16.97 7.93
C VAL A 270 16.89 -18.18 8.82
N ASP A 271 16.28 -19.25 8.29
CA ASP A 271 16.03 -20.48 9.02
C ASP A 271 17.35 -21.14 9.49
N ALA A 272 18.36 -21.19 8.61
CA ALA A 272 19.67 -21.76 8.93
C ALA A 272 20.42 -20.93 9.97
N LEU A 273 20.49 -19.61 9.82
CA LEU A 273 21.15 -18.70 10.77
C LEU A 273 20.49 -18.74 12.14
N THR A 274 19.14 -18.77 12.17
CA THR A 274 18.38 -18.91 13.43
C THR A 274 18.73 -20.22 14.13
N ALA A 275 18.80 -21.33 13.39
CA ALA A 275 19.16 -22.62 13.96
C ALA A 275 20.62 -22.68 14.45
N THR A 276 21.56 -22.18 13.66
CA THR A 276 22.99 -22.12 14.02
C THR A 276 23.23 -21.26 15.26
N ALA A 277 22.49 -20.16 15.42
CA ALA A 277 22.58 -19.29 16.59
C ALA A 277 21.86 -19.83 17.84
N GLY A 278 21.29 -21.04 17.79
CA GLY A 278 20.51 -21.60 18.90
C GLY A 278 19.18 -20.88 19.16
N GLY A 279 18.67 -20.16 18.16
CA GLY A 279 17.41 -19.44 18.22
C GLY A 279 16.19 -20.37 18.36
N PRO A 280 15.00 -19.78 18.57
CA PRO A 280 13.78 -20.54 18.79
C PRO A 280 13.49 -21.44 17.59
N ARG A 281 13.17 -22.70 17.86
CA ARG A 281 12.63 -23.59 16.83
C ARG A 281 11.28 -23.05 16.36
N ILE A 282 11.10 -22.98 15.05
CA ILE A 282 9.81 -22.64 14.46
C ILE A 282 8.84 -23.79 14.78
N LEU A 283 8.03 -23.62 15.81
CA LEU A 283 7.00 -24.58 16.14
C LEU A 283 5.89 -24.52 15.08
N PRO A 284 5.34 -25.66 14.63
CA PRO A 284 4.19 -25.66 13.75
C PRO A 284 3.03 -24.90 14.42
N ARG A 285 2.75 -23.72 13.85
CA ARG A 285 1.60 -22.83 14.05
C ARG A 285 0.85 -23.00 15.39
N VAL A 286 1.52 -22.73 16.51
CA VAL A 286 0.80 -22.51 17.77
C VAL A 286 0.03 -21.19 17.65
N GLU A 287 -1.28 -21.24 17.87
CA GLU A 287 -2.28 -20.21 17.60
C GLU A 287 -2.21 -18.97 18.51
N ASN A 288 -1.00 -18.61 18.96
CA ASN A 288 -0.76 -17.58 19.98
C ASN A 288 -0.13 -16.29 19.41
N SER A 289 -0.04 -16.12 18.09
CA SER A 289 0.57 -14.93 17.48
C SER A 289 -0.25 -13.64 17.64
N GLY A 290 -1.45 -13.70 18.24
CA GLY A 290 -2.39 -12.58 18.34
C GLY A 290 -2.99 -12.15 16.99
N ARG A 291 -2.56 -12.74 15.87
CA ARG A 291 -2.98 -12.38 14.50
C ARG A 291 -4.15 -13.24 14.04
N PRO A 292 -5.12 -12.66 13.30
CA PRO A 292 -6.17 -13.44 12.70
C PRO A 292 -5.60 -14.42 11.66
N ARG A 293 -6.17 -15.63 11.62
CA ARG A 293 -5.74 -16.68 10.69
C ARG A 293 -6.08 -16.31 9.27
N VAL A 294 -5.16 -16.60 8.37
CA VAL A 294 -5.38 -16.52 6.93
C VAL A 294 -6.27 -17.68 6.51
N LEU A 295 -7.43 -17.37 5.94
CA LEU A 295 -8.40 -18.32 5.44
C LEU A 295 -8.30 -18.42 3.92
N GLY A 296 -8.68 -19.58 3.39
CA GLY A 296 -8.75 -19.83 1.95
C GLY A 296 -9.76 -18.94 1.20
N PRO A 297 -9.70 -18.95 -0.14
CA PRO A 297 -10.52 -18.11 -0.99
C PRO A 297 -12.02 -18.35 -0.79
N ARG A 298 -12.83 -17.33 -1.11
CA ARG A 298 -14.30 -17.47 -1.19
C ARG A 298 -14.86 -16.51 -2.23
N GLY A 299 -15.54 -17.06 -3.23
CA GLY A 299 -16.03 -16.28 -4.37
C GLY A 299 -14.86 -15.62 -5.11
N ARG A 300 -14.95 -14.29 -5.30
CA ARG A 300 -13.89 -13.52 -5.98
C ARG A 300 -12.70 -13.15 -5.08
N ARG A 301 -12.80 -13.32 -3.75
CA ARG A 301 -11.69 -13.02 -2.83
C ARG A 301 -10.71 -14.19 -2.77
N LYS A 302 -9.44 -13.90 -3.04
CA LYS A 302 -8.33 -14.87 -3.06
C LYS A 302 -7.82 -15.23 -1.66
N TRP A 303 -7.96 -14.30 -0.71
CA TRP A 303 -7.60 -14.49 0.69
C TRP A 303 -8.67 -13.86 1.59
N ARG A 304 -8.75 -14.32 2.85
CA ARG A 304 -9.62 -13.76 3.90
C ARG A 304 -8.96 -13.89 5.26
N LEU A 305 -9.47 -13.16 6.26
CA LEU A 305 -9.01 -13.30 7.64
C LEU A 305 -10.12 -13.84 8.54
N SER A 306 -9.74 -14.63 9.55
CA SER A 306 -10.67 -15.00 10.62
C SER A 306 -11.00 -13.77 11.46
N VAL A 307 -12.20 -13.70 12.03
CA VAL A 307 -12.51 -12.68 13.04
C VAL A 307 -11.71 -12.99 14.32
N LEU A 308 -11.00 -12.01 14.84
CA LEU A 308 -10.36 -12.12 16.15
C LEU A 308 -11.46 -12.25 17.22
N ARG A 309 -11.59 -13.42 17.83
CA ARG A 309 -12.39 -13.54 19.06
C ARG A 309 -11.63 -12.79 20.15
N ARG A 310 -12.16 -11.67 20.64
CA ARG A 310 -11.70 -11.09 21.91
C ARG A 310 -11.78 -12.22 22.94
N ARG A 311 -10.64 -12.64 23.52
CA ARG A 311 -10.68 -13.51 24.70
C ARG A 311 -11.47 -12.72 25.75
N LYS A 312 -12.62 -13.24 26.18
CA LYS A 312 -13.20 -12.80 27.44
C LYS A 312 -12.12 -13.07 28.48
N VAL A 313 -11.56 -12.02 29.07
CA VAL A 313 -10.87 -12.15 30.33
C VAL A 313 -11.92 -12.73 31.27
N GLN A 314 -11.78 -13.99 31.64
CA GLN A 314 -12.49 -14.48 32.82
C GLN A 314 -11.91 -13.68 33.96
N GLU A 315 -12.66 -12.68 34.43
CA GLU A 315 -12.48 -12.14 35.76
C GLU A 315 -12.58 -13.33 36.70
N LEU A 316 -11.45 -13.74 37.26
CA LEU A 316 -11.43 -14.63 38.42
C LEU A 316 -12.11 -13.84 39.53
N SER A 317 -13.32 -14.27 39.90
CA SER A 317 -14.02 -13.77 41.08
C SER A 317 -13.09 -13.88 42.29
N PRO A 318 -12.77 -12.77 42.98
CA PRO A 318 -12.07 -12.86 44.25
C PRO A 318 -13.06 -13.30 45.32
N GLY A 319 -12.80 -14.46 45.95
CA GLY A 319 -13.35 -14.79 47.26
C GLY A 319 -14.17 -16.07 47.33
N ALA A 320 -13.50 -17.16 47.75
CA ALA A 320 -14.08 -18.13 48.67
C ALA A 320 -12.92 -18.69 49.51
N VAL A 321 -12.69 -18.06 50.67
CA VAL A 321 -12.08 -18.67 51.86
C VAL A 321 -13.18 -18.72 52.89
#